data_AF-A0A3B8ZL89-F1
#
_entry.id   AF-A0A3B8ZL89-F1
#
_cell.length_a   1.000
_cell.length_b   1.000
_cell.length_c   1.000
_cell.angle_alpha   90.00
_cell.angle_beta   90.00
_cell.angle_gamma   90.00
#
_symmetry.space_group_name_H-M   'P 1'
#
loop_
_entity.id
_entity.type
_entity.pdbx_description
1 polymer ?
#
loop_
_entity_poly.entity_id
_entity_poly.type
_entity_poly.pdbx_seq_one_letter_code
_entity_poly.pdbx_strand_id
1 'polypeptide(L)'
;AHYRFPNRFPNDVTGADIIREARGGSAEALQIVEASADALGRGIALLIDLLNPQIVVLGSLAGRAGDLFLPIAERGVAKEASPECLRACRIVPAALGKQIG
;
A
#
# COMPACT_ATOMS: atom_id res chain seq x y z
N ALA A 1 -6.65 7.44 10.34
CA ALA A 1 -7.89 8.12 9.91
C ALA A 1 -8.33 9.17 10.93
N HIS A 2 -8.84 8.77 12.11
CA HIS A 2 -9.26 9.71 13.17
C HIS A 2 -8.16 10.73 13.55
N TYR A 3 -6.92 10.28 13.76
CA TYR A 3 -5.81 11.20 14.06
C TYR A 3 -5.62 12.34 13.04
N ARG A 4 -5.87 12.07 11.74
CA ARG A 4 -5.67 13.06 10.67
C ARG A 4 -6.93 13.88 10.40
N PHE A 5 -8.11 13.29 10.54
CA PHE A 5 -9.40 13.93 10.34
C PHE A 5 -10.37 13.57 11.48
N PRO A 6 -10.18 14.12 12.69
CA PRO A 6 -10.92 13.70 13.88
C PRO A 6 -12.42 14.01 13.80
N ASN A 7 -12.80 15.00 13.01
CA ASN A 7 -14.19 15.40 12.78
C ASN A 7 -14.89 14.59 11.67
N ARG A 8 -14.15 13.83 10.84
CA ARG A 8 -14.70 13.04 9.73
C ARG A 8 -14.81 11.56 10.08
N PHE A 9 -13.81 11.02 10.76
CA PHE A 9 -13.76 9.60 11.07
C PHE A 9 -13.78 9.37 12.58
N PRO A 10 -14.68 8.52 13.10
CA PRO A 10 -14.70 8.18 14.52
C PRO A 10 -13.49 7.33 14.92
N ASN A 11 -13.28 7.15 16.22
CA ASN A 11 -12.12 6.41 16.75
C ASN A 11 -12.10 4.93 16.37
N ASP A 12 -13.27 4.32 16.16
CA ASP A 12 -13.46 2.91 15.81
C ASP A 12 -13.52 2.64 14.30
N VAL A 13 -13.24 3.67 13.47
CA VAL A 13 -13.20 3.52 12.00
C VAL A 13 -12.21 2.43 11.58
N THR A 14 -12.64 1.53 10.70
CA THR A 14 -11.78 0.45 10.22
C THR A 14 -11.06 0.83 8.93
N GLY A 15 -9.98 0.11 8.61
CA GLY A 15 -9.35 0.24 7.29
C GLY A 15 -10.32 -0.05 6.14
N ALA A 16 -11.22 -1.01 6.31
CA ALA A 16 -12.23 -1.35 5.29
C ALA A 16 -13.20 -0.19 5.03
N ASP A 17 -13.58 0.57 6.06
CA ASP A 17 -14.40 1.77 5.92
C ASP A 17 -13.69 2.85 5.11
N ILE A 18 -12.41 3.09 5.39
CA ILE A 18 -11.60 4.06 4.64
C ILE A 18 -11.48 3.65 3.18
N ILE A 19 -11.20 2.37 2.88
CA ILE A 19 -11.14 1.89 1.50
C ILE A 19 -12.49 2.07 0.79
N ARG A 20 -13.60 1.76 1.46
CA ARG A 20 -14.95 1.94 0.92
C ARG A 20 -15.22 3.41 0.59
N GLU A 21 -14.91 4.33 1.51
CA GLU A 21 -15.08 5.77 1.27
C GLU A 21 -14.18 6.30 0.16
N ALA A 22 -12.92 5.85 0.10
CA ALA A 22 -11.98 6.25 -0.94
C ALA A 22 -12.48 5.82 -2.33
N ARG A 23 -13.00 4.60 -2.46
CA ARG A 23 -13.66 4.14 -3.71
C ARG A 23 -14.93 4.93 -4.03
N GLY A 24 -15.60 5.47 -3.01
CA GLY A 24 -16.71 6.40 -3.17
C GLY A 24 -16.32 7.83 -3.55
N GLY A 25 -15.01 8.13 -3.70
CA GLY A 25 -14.52 9.45 -4.10
C GLY A 25 -14.30 10.43 -2.94
N SER A 26 -14.33 9.97 -1.69
CA SER A 26 -14.05 10.81 -0.51
C SER A 26 -12.60 11.32 -0.55
N ALA A 27 -12.43 12.65 -0.59
CA ALA A 27 -11.13 13.28 -0.68
C ALA A 27 -10.26 12.99 0.55
N GLU A 28 -10.82 13.03 1.76
CA GLU A 28 -10.07 12.74 2.98
C GLU A 28 -9.67 11.26 3.07
N ALA A 29 -10.53 10.35 2.62
CA ALA A 29 -10.21 8.93 2.59
C ALA A 29 -9.10 8.63 1.56
N LEU A 30 -9.16 9.25 0.38
CA LEU A 30 -8.11 9.16 -0.63
C LEU A 30 -6.76 9.67 -0.09
N GLN A 31 -6.73 10.80 0.63
CA GLN A 31 -5.50 11.30 1.25
C GLN A 31 -4.91 10.32 2.30
N ILE A 32 -5.76 9.62 3.06
CA ILE A 32 -5.30 8.59 4.01
C ILE A 32 -4.69 7.41 3.25
N VAL A 33 -5.36 6.97 2.18
CA VAL A 33 -4.90 5.88 1.33
C VAL A 33 -3.56 6.23 0.67
N GLU A 34 -3.44 7.42 0.09
CA GLU A 34 -2.21 7.91 -0.53
C GLU A 34 -1.04 7.93 0.45
N ALA A 35 -1.23 8.49 1.66
CA ALA A 35 -0.19 8.53 2.67
C ALA A 35 0.25 7.11 3.12
N SER A 36 -0.71 6.19 3.22
CA SER A 36 -0.46 4.81 3.63
C SER A 36 0.25 4.01 2.53
N ALA A 37 -0.15 4.20 1.28
CA ALA A 37 0.42 3.52 0.13
C ALA A 37 1.82 4.05 -0.22
N ASP A 38 2.06 5.35 -0.05
CA ASP A 38 3.40 5.94 -0.14
C ASP A 38 4.34 5.33 0.91
N ALA A 39 3.92 5.28 2.17
CA ALA A 39 4.70 4.67 3.24
C ALA A 39 5.00 3.18 2.97
N LEU A 40 4.03 2.44 2.42
CA LEU A 40 4.23 1.06 1.97
C LEU A 40 5.31 0.98 0.88
N GLY A 41 5.22 1.84 -0.15
CA GLY A 41 6.20 1.89 -1.23
C GLY A 41 7.63 2.14 -0.73
N ARG A 42 7.81 3.12 0.17
CA ARG A 42 9.13 3.39 0.79
C ARG A 42 9.64 2.21 1.61
N GLY A 43 8.76 1.54 2.36
CA GLY A 43 9.12 0.35 3.12
C GLY A 43 9.58 -0.80 2.21
N ILE A 44 8.88 -1.03 1.10
CA ILE A 44 9.27 -2.02 0.09
C ILE A 44 10.61 -1.66 -0.54
N ALA A 45 10.84 -0.40 -0.91
CA ALA A 45 12.11 0.08 -1.46
C ALA A 45 13.29 -0.26 -0.54
N LEU A 46 13.15 0.05 0.75
CA LEU A 46 14.16 -0.26 1.76
C LEU A 46 14.45 -1.75 1.85
N LEU A 47 13.42 -2.61 1.79
CA LEU A 47 13.60 -4.06 1.79
C LEU A 47 14.26 -4.57 0.50
N ILE A 48 13.94 -3.97 -0.64
CA ILE A 48 14.58 -4.30 -1.93
C ILE A 48 16.07 -4.00 -1.85
N ASP A 49 16.44 -2.81 -1.36
CA ASP A 49 17.85 -2.40 -1.29
C ASP A 49 18.64 -3.20 -0.26
N LEU A 50 18.01 -3.55 0.86
CA LEU A 50 18.67 -4.31 1.93
C LEU A 50 18.87 -5.79 1.58
N LEU A 51 17.88 -6.41 0.91
CA LEU A 51 17.84 -7.85 0.73
C LEU A 51 18.12 -8.30 -0.71
N ASN A 52 18.08 -7.38 -1.68
CA ASN A 52 18.11 -7.65 -3.12
C ASN A 52 17.26 -8.88 -3.54
N PRO A 53 15.97 -8.93 -3.17
CA PRO A 53 15.14 -10.09 -3.43
C PRO A 53 14.72 -10.16 -4.89
N GLN A 54 14.48 -11.37 -5.39
CA GLN A 54 13.90 -11.56 -6.73
C GLN A 54 12.40 -11.25 -6.77
N ILE A 55 11.69 -11.42 -5.64
CA ILE A 55 10.23 -11.27 -5.56
C ILE A 55 9.83 -10.67 -4.20
N VAL A 56 8.97 -9.65 -4.24
CA VAL A 56 8.21 -9.15 -3.09
C VAL A 56 6.75 -9.57 -3.27
N VAL A 57 6.23 -10.35 -2.32
CA VAL A 57 4.85 -10.83 -2.34
C VAL A 57 4.00 -9.96 -1.42
N LEU A 58 3.00 -9.29 -1.98
CA LEU A 58 2.04 -8.49 -1.23
C LEU A 58 0.89 -9.37 -0.76
N GLY A 59 0.70 -9.45 0.56
CA GLY A 59 -0.32 -10.29 1.19
C GLY A 59 -1.77 -9.87 0.90
N SER A 60 -2.67 -10.13 1.85
CA SER A 60 -4.11 -9.93 1.68
C SER A 60 -4.54 -8.48 1.33
N LEU A 61 -3.66 -7.49 1.54
CA LEU A 61 -3.84 -6.11 1.11
C LEU A 61 -4.06 -5.99 -0.41
N ALA A 62 -3.29 -6.73 -1.22
CA ALA A 62 -3.37 -6.64 -2.67
C ALA A 62 -4.76 -7.03 -3.19
N GLY A 63 -5.40 -8.04 -2.59
CA GLY A 63 -6.76 -8.44 -2.95
C GLY A 63 -7.86 -7.53 -2.41
N ARG A 64 -7.60 -6.74 -1.36
CA ARG A 64 -8.62 -5.88 -0.71
C ARG A 64 -8.61 -4.45 -1.23
N ALA A 65 -7.43 -3.90 -1.51
CA ALA A 65 -7.21 -2.50 -1.84
C ALA A 65 -6.08 -2.29 -2.86
N GLY A 66 -5.68 -3.33 -3.60
CA GLY A 66 -4.56 -3.25 -4.53
C GLY A 66 -4.75 -2.22 -5.64
N ASP A 67 -5.99 -2.03 -6.10
CA ASP A 67 -6.40 -1.00 -7.06
C ASP A 67 -6.00 0.42 -6.61
N LEU A 68 -6.09 0.69 -5.31
CA LEU A 68 -5.74 1.98 -4.73
C LEU A 68 -4.28 2.06 -4.28
N PHE A 69 -3.73 0.97 -3.74
CA PHE A 69 -2.41 0.97 -3.12
C PHE A 69 -1.27 0.73 -4.10
N LEU A 70 -1.41 -0.24 -5.02
CA LEU A 70 -0.30 -0.68 -5.87
C LEU A 70 0.29 0.44 -6.73
N PRO A 71 -0.51 1.25 -7.46
CA PRO A 71 0.07 2.29 -8.31
C PRO A 71 0.84 3.36 -7.52
N ILE A 72 0.46 3.60 -6.27
CA ILE A 72 1.13 4.57 -5.39
C ILE A 72 2.38 3.95 -4.79
N ALA A 73 2.28 2.72 -4.29
CA ALA A 73 3.41 2.00 -3.73
C ALA A 73 4.51 1.77 -4.78
N GLU A 74 4.16 1.38 -6.01
CA GLU A 74 5.09 1.21 -7.12
C GLU A 74 5.81 2.51 -7.48
N ARG A 75 5.11 3.66 -7.45
CA ARG A 75 5.76 4.97 -7.62
C ARG A 75 6.75 5.27 -6.50
N GLY A 76 6.39 4.97 -5.25
CA GLY A 76 7.30 5.11 -4.10
C GLY A 76 8.53 4.21 -4.23
N VAL A 77 8.34 2.95 -4.64
CA VAL A 77 9.43 2.01 -4.89
C VAL A 77 10.36 2.51 -5.99
N ALA A 78 9.80 2.91 -7.14
CA ALA A 78 10.58 3.37 -8.29
C ALA A 78 11.38 4.65 -7.99
N LYS A 79 10.90 5.48 -7.04
CA LYS A 79 11.57 6.71 -6.62
C LYS A 79 12.73 6.47 -5.66
N GLU A 80 12.58 5.51 -4.75
CA GLU A 80 13.49 5.36 -3.60
C GLU A 80 14.45 4.16 -3.72
N ALA A 81 14.05 3.09 -4.42
CA ALA A 81 14.87 1.88 -4.53
C ALA A 81 16.02 2.04 -5.53
N SER A 82 17.13 1.34 -5.29
CA SER A 82 18.23 1.20 -6.24
C SER A 82 17.72 0.67 -7.58
N PRO A 83 18.01 1.36 -8.70
CA PRO A 83 17.58 0.91 -10.02
C PRO A 83 18.08 -0.49 -10.39
N GLU A 84 19.23 -0.91 -9.86
CA GLU A 84 19.78 -2.24 -10.12
C GLU A 84 19.00 -3.33 -9.38
N CYS A 85 18.75 -3.16 -8.08
CA CYS A 85 17.99 -4.11 -7.28
C CYS A 85 16.53 -4.17 -7.76
N LEU A 86 15.94 -3.02 -8.11
CA LEU A 86 14.58 -2.96 -8.62
C LEU A 86 14.40 -3.70 -9.95
N ARG A 87 15.37 -3.62 -10.87
CA ARG A 87 15.31 -4.38 -12.15
C ARG A 87 15.29 -5.89 -11.94
N ALA A 88 15.88 -6.39 -10.85
CA ALA A 88 15.92 -7.81 -10.51
C ALA A 88 14.71 -8.27 -9.68
N CYS A 89 13.91 -7.34 -9.16
CA CYS A 89 12.82 -7.62 -8.22
C CYS A 89 11.44 -7.45 -8.87
N ARG A 90 10.55 -8.44 -8.66
CA ARG A 90 9.14 -8.36 -9.07
C ARG A 90 8.23 -8.19 -7.86
N ILE A 91 7.31 -7.23 -7.92
CA ILE A 91 6.25 -7.07 -6.91
C ILE A 91 4.99 -7.77 -7.41
N VAL A 92 4.47 -8.73 -6.64
CA VAL A 92 3.33 -9.54 -7.05
C VAL A 92 2.30 -9.68 -5.93
N PRO A 93 0.99 -9.81 -6.24
CA PRO A 93 0.00 -10.17 -5.25
C PRO A 93 0.21 -11.62 -4.78
N ALA A 94 -0.10 -11.90 -3.52
CA ALA A 94 -0.10 -13.25 -2.99
C ALA A 94 -1.21 -14.11 -3.62
N ALA A 95 -0.84 -15.29 -4.13
CA ALA A 95 -1.76 -16.19 -4.83
C ALA A 95 -2.91 -16.72 -3.95
N LEU A 96 -2.70 -16.78 -2.62
CA LEU A 96 -3.69 -17.30 -1.67
C LEU A 96 -4.78 -16.27 -1.29
N GLY A 97 -4.64 -15.00 -1.71
CA GLY A 97 -5.66 -13.97 -1.53
C GLY A 97 -6.16 -13.81 -0.09
N LYS A 98 -7.45 -14.11 0.15
CA LYS A 98 -8.09 -14.00 1.48
C LYS A 98 -7.79 -15.18 2.43
N GLN A 99 -7.16 -16.25 1.95
CA GLN A 99 -6.80 -17.41 2.78
C GLN A 99 -5.43 -17.27 3.46
N ILE A 100 -4.83 -16.08 3.42
CA ILE A 100 -3.57 -15.78 4.08
C ILE A 100 -3.88 -15.39 5.53
N GLY A 101 -3.59 -16.32 6.46
CA GLY A 101 -3.47 -16.07 7.90
C GLY A 101 -4.78 -15.77 8.62
#